data_AF-A0A831Y555-F1
#
_entry.id   AF-A0A831Y555-F1
#
_cell.length_a   1.000
_cell.length_b   1.000
_cell.length_c   1.000
_cell.angle_alpha   90.00
_cell.angle_beta   90.00
_cell.angle_gamma   90.00
#
_symmetry.space_group_name_H-M   'P 1'
#
loop_
_entity.id
_entity.type
_entity.pdbx_description
1 polymer ?
#
loop_
_entity_poly.entity_id
_entity_poly.type
_entity_poly.pdbx_seq_one_letter_code
_entity_poly.pdbx_strand_id
1 'polypeptide(L)' 'MSDTWEVLTLRGLAATDERAEEFTGTLVIHRVGSREPVESITVRVKRSILAELHGTLGRLLSRSIGFRGDAR' A
#
# COMPACT_ATOMS: atom_id res chain seq x y z
N MET A 1 -13.96 9.14 -20.03
CA MET A 1 -12.60 9.03 -19.43
C MET A 1 -12.80 8.46 -18.04
N SER A 2 -12.21 7.31 -17.72
CA SER A 2 -12.37 6.68 -16.40
C SER A 2 -11.79 7.59 -15.32
N ASP A 3 -12.54 7.81 -14.24
CA ASP A 3 -12.02 8.49 -13.07
C ASP A 3 -10.80 7.70 -12.56
N THR A 4 -9.63 8.34 -12.60
CA THR A 4 -8.38 7.77 -12.13
C THR A 4 -8.13 8.26 -10.72
N TRP A 5 -7.84 7.34 -9.82
CA TRP A 5 -7.67 7.58 -8.39
C TRP A 5 -6.23 7.24 -7.99
N GLU A 6 -5.70 7.98 -7.03
CA GLU A 6 -4.37 7.79 -6.47
C GLU A 6 -4.47 7.27 -5.04
N VAL A 7 -3.67 6.24 -4.74
CA VAL A 7 -3.40 5.83 -3.37
C VAL A 7 -2.33 6.75 -2.82
N LEU A 8 -2.70 7.65 -1.92
CA LEU A 8 -1.73 8.57 -1.32
C LEU A 8 -1.07 7.98 -0.08
N THR A 9 -1.84 7.29 0.75
CA THR A 9 -1.29 6.73 1.99
C THR A 9 -2.16 5.62 2.56
N LEU A 10 -1.52 4.69 3.26
CA LEU A 10 -2.18 3.71 4.12
C LEU A 10 -1.83 4.07 5.57
N ARG A 11 -2.83 4.51 6.35
CA ARG A 11 -2.63 4.92 7.75
C ARG A 11 -3.07 3.82 8.70
N GLY A 12 -2.33 3.69 9.79
CA GLY A 12 -2.75 2.92 10.96
C GLY A 12 -3.05 1.45 10.66
N LEU A 13 -2.40 0.86 9.65
CA LEU A 13 -2.52 -0.58 9.41
C LEU A 13 -1.91 -1.33 10.60
N ALA A 14 -2.78 -1.90 11.42
CA ALA A 14 -2.40 -2.58 12.65
C ALA A 14 -3.05 -3.96 12.75
N ALA A 15 -2.32 -4.88 13.38
CA ALA A 15 -2.85 -6.14 13.86
C ALA A 15 -3.20 -6.03 15.34
N THR A 16 -4.13 -6.86 15.79
CA THR A 16 -4.47 -7.01 17.21
C THR A 16 -3.37 -7.73 18.00
N ASP A 17 -2.60 -8.62 17.33
CA ASP A 17 -1.50 -9.40 17.90
C ASP A 17 -0.58 -10.00 16.80
N GLU A 18 0.49 -10.69 17.20
CA GLU A 18 1.50 -11.29 16.31
C GLU A 18 0.97 -12.43 15.42
N ARG A 19 -0.12 -13.08 15.81
CA ARG A 19 -0.77 -14.19 15.08
C ARG A 19 -1.94 -13.72 14.21
N ALA A 20 -2.28 -12.43 14.24
CA ALA A 20 -3.42 -11.89 13.52
C ALA A 20 -3.40 -12.24 12.02
N GLU A 21 -4.48 -12.84 11.52
CA GLU A 21 -4.61 -13.16 10.10
C GLU A 21 -5.13 -11.97 9.28
N GLU A 22 -5.61 -10.93 9.96
CA GLU A 22 -6.15 -9.72 9.36
C GLU A 22 -5.66 -8.46 10.07
N PHE A 23 -5.54 -7.40 9.28
CA PHE A 23 -5.04 -6.09 9.70
C PHE A 23 -6.08 -5.05 9.32
N THR A 24 -6.37 -4.12 10.22
CA THR A 24 -7.31 -3.02 9.95
C THR A 24 -6.54 -1.72 9.81
N GLY A 25 -6.96 -0.88 8.87
CA GLY A 25 -6.36 0.45 8.68
C GLY A 25 -7.25 1.35 7.85
N THR A 26 -6.72 2.50 7.46
CA THR A 26 -7.43 3.47 6.62
C THR A 26 -6.65 3.73 5.34
N LEU A 27 -7.28 3.48 4.20
CA LEU A 27 -6.77 3.85 2.89
C LEU A 27 -7.27 5.26 2.54
N VAL A 28 -6.35 6.16 2.21
CA VAL A 28 -6.69 7.51 1.78
C VAL A 28 -6.53 7.59 0.26
N ILE A 29 -7.62 7.90 -0.44
CA ILE A 29 -7.66 8.00 -1.90
C ILE A 29 -8.13 9.37 -2.36
N HIS A 30 -7.51 9.85 -3.44
CA HIS A 30 -7.83 11.14 -4.01
C HIS A 30 -7.99 10.99 -5.53
N ARG A 31 -8.81 11.83 -6.13
CA ARG A 31 -8.83 11.98 -7.58
C ARG A 31 -7.50 12.59 -8.02
N VAL A 32 -6.92 12.07 -9.11
CA VAL A 32 -5.68 12.62 -9.69
C VAL A 32 -5.81 14.14 -9.86
N GLY A 33 -4.84 14.89 -9.33
CA GLY A 33 -4.80 16.37 -9.40
C GLY A 33 -5.67 17.10 -8.37
N SER A 34 -6.42 16.41 -7.52
CA SER A 34 -7.20 17.02 -6.43
C SER A 34 -6.32 17.37 -5.23
N ARG A 35 -6.50 18.57 -4.67
CA ARG A 35 -5.85 19.00 -3.42
C ARG A 35 -6.61 18.59 -2.16
N GLU A 36 -7.85 18.13 -2.30
CA GLU A 36 -8.70 17.72 -1.17
C GLU A 36 -8.75 16.20 -1.05
N PRO A 37 -8.63 15.63 0.18
CA PRO A 37 -8.91 14.23 0.45
C PRO A 37 -10.37 13.92 0.23
N VAL A 38 -10.66 13.24 -0.89
CA VAL A 38 -12.04 12.97 -1.27
C VAL A 38 -12.59 11.77 -0.48
N GLU A 39 -11.74 10.80 -0.08
CA GLU A 39 -12.26 9.65 0.68
C GLU A 39 -11.22 8.96 1.58
N SER A 40 -11.66 8.62 2.79
CA SER A 40 -10.95 7.73 3.72
C SER A 40 -11.76 6.46 3.90
N ILE A 41 -11.22 5.33 3.46
CA ILE A 41 -11.91 4.04 3.49
C ILE A 41 -11.28 3.18 4.57
N THR A 42 -12.09 2.64 5.49
CA THR A 42 -11.61 1.61 6.42
C THR A 42 -11.43 0.30 5.66
N VAL A 43 -10.23 -0.27 5.75
CA VAL A 43 -9.87 -1.50 5.05
C VAL A 43 -9.50 -2.59 6.04
N ARG A 44 -9.86 -3.82 5.71
CA ARG A 44 -9.35 -5.05 6.35
C ARG A 44 -8.52 -5.80 5.32
N VAL A 45 -7.28 -6.11 5.66
CA VAL A 45 -6.34 -6.75 4.76
C VAL A 45 -5.85 -8.05 5.38
N LYS A 46 -5.94 -9.14 4.63
CA LYS A 46 -5.41 -10.44 5.07
C LYS A 46 -3.88 -10.44 5.07
N ARG A 47 -3.28 -11.16 6.02
CA ARG A 47 -1.83 -11.36 6.11
C ARG A 47 -1.22 -11.87 4.80
N SER A 48 -1.88 -12.83 4.14
CA SER A 48 -1.43 -13.41 2.88
C SER A 48 -1.31 -12.34 1.78
N ILE A 49 -2.25 -11.41 1.72
CA ILE A 49 -2.23 -10.30 0.76
C ILE A 49 -1.08 -9.34 1.06
N LEU A 50 -0.80 -9.03 2.33
CA LEU A 50 0.37 -8.21 2.69
C LEU A 50 1.70 -8.88 2.30
N ALA A 51 1.82 -10.19 2.51
CA ALA A 51 3.01 -10.95 2.11
C ALA A 51 3.20 -10.95 0.58
N GLU A 52 2.12 -11.13 -0.17
CA GLU A 52 2.13 -11.06 -1.63
C GLU A 52 2.48 -9.66 -2.13
N LEU A 53 1.87 -8.62 -1.55
CA LEU A 53 2.15 -7.22 -1.87
C LEU A 53 3.62 -6.89 -1.60
N HIS A 54 4.18 -7.32 -0.47
CA HIS A 54 5.59 -7.14 -0.16
C HIS A 54 6.50 -7.75 -1.25
N GLY A 55 6.24 -9.00 -1.65
CA GLY A 55 7.01 -9.65 -2.70
C GLY A 55 6.87 -8.96 -4.06
N THR A 56 5.66 -8.55 -4.42
CA THR A 56 5.37 -7.90 -5.71
C THR A 56 5.97 -6.50 -5.78
N LEU A 57 5.77 -5.67 -4.76
CA LEU A 57 6.35 -4.32 -4.69
C LEU A 57 7.87 -4.38 -4.61
N GLY A 58 8.44 -5.31 -3.84
CA GLY A 58 9.89 -5.52 -3.79
C GLY A 58 10.48 -5.81 -5.17
N ARG A 59 9.89 -6.74 -5.92
CA ARG A 59 10.34 -7.03 -7.30
C ARG A 59 10.17 -5.86 -8.24
N LEU A 60 9.07 -5.11 -8.13
CA LEU A 60 8.81 -3.95 -8.97
C LEU A 60 9.84 -2.84 -8.70
N LEU A 61 10.05 -2.51 -7.43
CA LEU A 61 10.97 -1.46 -6.99
C LEU A 61 12.41 -1.80 -7.35
N SER A 62 12.86 -3.04 -7.12
CA SER A 62 14.21 -3.48 -7.49
C SER A 62 14.50 -3.30 -8.98
N ARG A 63 13.49 -3.43 -9.85
CA ARG A 63 13.62 -3.15 -11.29
C ARG A 63 13.55 -1.67 -11.60
N SER A 64 12.70 -0.90 -10.92
CA SER A 64 12.50 0.53 -11.23
C SER A 64 13.64 1.42 -10.77
N ILE A 65 14.31 1.09 -9.67
CA ILE A 65 15.45 1.88 -9.15
C ILE A 65 16.77 1.56 -9.87
N GLY A 66 16.79 0.49 -10.69
CA GLY A 66 18.03 -0.13 -11.16
C GLY A 66 18.81 -0.66 -9.96
N PHE A 67 18.90 -1.98 -9.83
CA PHE A 67 19.70 -2.60 -8.77
C PHE A 67 21.16 -2.11 -8.85
N ARG A 68 21.52 -1.04 -8.11
CA ARG A 68 22.91 -0.70 -7.79
C ARG A 68 23.32 -1.52 -6.58
N GLY A 69 23.25 -2.84 -6.73
CA GLY A 69 23.89 -3.77 -5.82
C GLY A 69 25.30 -4.03 -6.30
N ASP A 70 26.18 -3.06 -6.06
CA ASP A 70 27.60 -3.28 -5.82
C ASP A 70 28.06 -2.19 -4.85
N ALA A 71 27.99 -2.51 -3.56
CA ALA A 71 28.79 -1.87 -2.51
C ALA A 71 28.73 -2.74 -1.24
N ARG A 72 29.69 -3.67 -1.18
CA ARG A 72 30.15 -4.52 -0.07
C ARG A 72 29.45 -5.86 0.16
#